data_AF-A0A842Q469-F1
#
_entry.id   AF-A0A842Q469-F1
#
_cell.length_a   1.000
_cell.length_b   1.000
_cell.length_c   1.000
_cell.angle_alpha   90.00
_cell.angle_beta   90.00
_cell.angle_gamma   90.00
#
_symmetry.space_group_name_H-M   'P 1'
#
loop_
_entity.id
_entity.type
_entity.pdbx_description
1 polymer ?
#
loop_
_entity_poly.entity_id
_entity_poly.type
_entity_poly.pdbx_seq_one_letter_code
_entity_poly.pdbx_strand_id
1 'polypeptide(L)'
;MMESSVDMWPIINDILRREGVARQHLNSYNEFMERGLQSIIDEVSEIEVETTEYPYKIKLGKIKLQQPRIMELDGSITHVAPMEARLRNLTYASPVMLECNIVEDGKILESRFIHIGDMPVMVKSNACILHNLPEPKLIELGEDPKDPGGYFVINGSERVIVGLEDLSYNKIIVDAEETSGALLYKAKVYSSIVGYRAKLELIMRPDGSIVAKIPGSPVDIPLITLVRALGLESDKDIANAVSLNETIQDELEPSFEKAGEIITSRDAIIYISKRIAPGMLEEFQIKRAETLLDWGLLPHLGKN
;
A
#
# COMPACT_ATOMS: atom_id res chain seq x y z
N MET A 1 17.61 -3.59 -52.09
CA MET A 1 16.25 -4.09 -51.79
C MET A 1 15.72 -3.22 -50.68
N MET A 2 14.74 -2.36 -50.97
CA MET A 2 14.10 -1.50 -49.97
C MET A 2 13.34 -2.39 -48.98
N GLU A 3 13.61 -2.26 -47.70
CA GLU A 3 12.77 -2.82 -46.64
C GLU A 3 11.37 -2.23 -46.81
N SER A 4 10.42 -3.07 -47.21
CA SER A 4 9.00 -2.74 -47.13
C SER A 4 8.67 -2.63 -45.64
N SER A 5 8.59 -1.40 -45.14
CA SER A 5 8.10 -1.12 -43.78
C SER A 5 6.71 -1.73 -43.65
N VAL A 6 6.60 -2.81 -42.86
CA VAL A 6 5.31 -3.44 -42.57
C VAL A 6 4.43 -2.37 -41.91
N ASP A 7 3.27 -2.11 -42.50
CA ASP A 7 2.29 -1.18 -41.93
C ASP A 7 1.73 -1.79 -40.64
N MET A 8 2.20 -1.29 -39.50
CA MET A 8 1.75 -1.71 -38.17
C MET A 8 0.46 -0.99 -37.72
N TRP A 9 -0.02 0.00 -38.49
CA TRP A 9 -1.21 0.76 -38.15
C TRP A 9 -2.47 -0.09 -37.95
N PRO A 10 -2.77 -1.12 -38.78
CA PRO A 10 -3.94 -1.97 -38.58
C PRO A 10 -3.97 -2.64 -37.21
N ILE A 11 -2.80 -3.06 -36.70
CA ILE A 11 -2.65 -3.70 -35.39
C ILE A 11 -2.93 -2.68 -34.28
N ILE A 12 -2.34 -1.48 -34.36
CA ILE A 12 -2.54 -0.42 -33.37
C ILE A 12 -4.01 0.04 -33.36
N ASN A 13 -4.61 0.23 -34.53
CA ASN A 13 -6.02 0.64 -34.66
C ASN A 13 -6.97 -0.43 -34.11
N ASP A 14 -6.70 -1.73 -34.31
CA ASP A 14 -7.49 -2.80 -33.69
C ASP A 14 -7.41 -2.74 -32.16
N ILE A 15 -6.20 -2.59 -31.61
CA ILE A 15 -5.99 -2.47 -30.16
C ILE A 15 -6.75 -1.26 -29.59
N LEU A 16 -6.64 -0.09 -30.22
CA LEU A 16 -7.32 1.13 -29.76
C LEU A 16 -8.84 1.01 -29.83
N ARG A 17 -9.39 0.37 -30.87
CA ARG A 17 -10.84 0.16 -31.01
C ARG A 17 -11.38 -0.86 -30.01
N ARG A 18 -10.61 -1.91 -29.72
CA ARG A 18 -11.03 -3.00 -28.84
C ARG A 18 -10.88 -2.64 -27.37
N GLU A 19 -9.78 -2.00 -26.99
CA GLU A 19 -9.46 -1.68 -25.59
C GLU A 19 -9.97 -0.29 -25.17
N GLY A 20 -9.98 0.69 -26.09
CA GLY A 20 -10.33 2.07 -25.78
C GLY A 20 -9.24 2.84 -25.04
N VAL A 21 -9.42 4.17 -24.93
CA VAL A 21 -8.42 5.10 -24.38
C VAL A 21 -8.44 5.25 -22.85
N ALA A 22 -9.55 4.86 -22.20
CA ALA A 22 -9.72 4.93 -20.75
C ALA A 22 -9.44 3.58 -20.04
N ARG A 23 -8.93 2.60 -20.80
CA ARG A 23 -8.83 1.21 -20.37
C ARG A 23 -8.00 1.01 -19.10
N GLN A 24 -6.91 1.78 -18.95
CA GLN A 24 -6.05 1.74 -17.77
C GLN A 24 -6.82 2.00 -16.47
N HIS A 25 -7.71 3.00 -16.46
CA HIS A 25 -8.51 3.33 -15.28
C HIS A 25 -9.60 2.29 -15.05
N LEU A 26 -10.30 1.88 -16.11
CA LEU A 26 -11.38 0.90 -16.01
C LEU A 26 -10.88 -0.47 -15.51
N ASN A 27 -9.76 -0.96 -16.05
CA ASN A 27 -9.18 -2.24 -15.64
C ASN A 27 -8.72 -2.20 -14.18
N SER A 28 -7.97 -1.15 -13.82
CA SER A 28 -7.49 -0.95 -12.44
C SER A 28 -8.64 -0.87 -11.44
N TYR A 29 -9.68 -0.10 -11.76
CA TYR A 29 -10.87 0.02 -10.92
C TYR A 29 -11.64 -1.30 -10.81
N ASN A 30 -11.86 -2.00 -11.93
CA ASN A 30 -12.56 -3.29 -11.92
C ASN A 30 -11.80 -4.34 -11.08
N GLU A 31 -10.48 -4.42 -11.23
CA GLU A 31 -9.65 -5.32 -10.41
C GLU A 31 -9.72 -4.96 -8.92
N PHE A 32 -9.68 -3.67 -8.59
CA PHE A 32 -9.84 -3.19 -7.22
C PHE A 32 -11.20 -3.58 -6.63
N MET A 33 -12.28 -3.39 -7.39
CA MET A 33 -13.64 -3.70 -6.93
C MET A 33 -13.89 -5.21 -6.79
N GLU A 34 -13.33 -6.03 -7.68
CA GLU A 34 -13.55 -7.48 -7.70
C GLU A 34 -12.67 -8.24 -6.71
N ARG A 35 -11.42 -7.80 -6.52
CA ARG A 35 -10.42 -8.51 -5.70
C ARG A 35 -9.85 -7.64 -4.59
N GLY A 36 -9.42 -6.42 -4.93
CA GLY A 36 -8.72 -5.53 -4.00
C GLY A 36 -9.50 -5.27 -2.71
N LEU A 37 -10.78 -4.92 -2.81
CA LEU A 37 -11.63 -4.67 -1.64
C LEU A 37 -11.76 -5.89 -0.73
N GLN A 38 -11.96 -7.09 -1.30
CA GLN A 38 -12.07 -8.30 -0.49
C GLN A 38 -10.74 -8.63 0.20
N SER A 39 -9.61 -8.47 -0.49
CA SER A 39 -8.28 -8.68 0.10
C SER A 39 -8.02 -7.79 1.32
N ILE A 40 -8.46 -6.52 1.28
CA ILE A 40 -8.33 -5.60 2.42
C ILE A 40 -9.18 -6.07 3.62
N ILE A 41 -10.40 -6.53 3.36
CA ILE A 41 -11.28 -7.05 4.41
C ILE A 41 -10.72 -8.35 5.02
N ASP A 42 -10.20 -9.23 4.18
CA ASP A 42 -9.60 -10.51 4.61
C ASP A 42 -8.33 -10.30 5.44
N GLU A 43 -7.55 -9.24 5.18
CA GLU A 43 -6.36 -8.89 5.96
C GLU A 43 -6.70 -8.46 7.39
N VAL A 44 -7.80 -7.71 7.57
CA VAL A 44 -8.28 -7.33 8.92
C VAL A 44 -8.89 -8.54 9.64
N SER A 45 -9.65 -9.37 8.92
CA SER A 45 -10.28 -10.63 9.36
C SER A 45 -11.29 -10.54 10.52
N GLU A 46 -10.87 -10.08 11.70
CA GLU A 46 -11.70 -10.00 12.90
C GLU A 46 -11.40 -8.74 13.71
N ILE A 47 -12.46 -8.22 14.34
CA ILE A 47 -12.39 -7.08 15.24
C ILE A 47 -12.78 -7.57 16.63
N GLU A 48 -11.86 -7.46 17.58
CA GLU A 48 -12.12 -7.78 18.99
C GLU A 48 -12.80 -6.59 19.66
N VAL A 49 -13.92 -6.84 20.34
CA VAL A 49 -14.64 -5.82 21.11
C VAL A 49 -14.50 -6.15 22.59
N GLU A 50 -13.63 -5.41 23.28
CA GLU A 50 -13.44 -5.54 24.73
C GLU A 50 -14.64 -4.96 25.48
N THR A 51 -15.56 -5.84 25.91
CA THR A 51 -16.66 -5.48 26.82
C THR A 51 -16.44 -6.14 28.17
N THR A 52 -16.76 -5.44 29.27
CA THR A 52 -16.51 -5.88 30.65
C THR A 52 -17.24 -7.17 31.07
N GLU A 53 -18.32 -7.57 30.38
CA GLU A 53 -19.13 -8.73 30.77
C GLU A 53 -19.04 -9.90 29.79
N TYR A 54 -18.90 -9.66 28.48
CA TYR A 54 -18.80 -10.71 27.46
C TYR A 54 -17.93 -10.23 26.27
N PRO A 55 -16.69 -10.71 26.12
CA PRO A 55 -15.89 -10.42 24.94
C PRO A 55 -16.46 -11.15 23.73
N TYR A 56 -16.90 -10.40 22.72
CA TYR A 56 -17.32 -10.95 21.44
C TYR A 56 -16.43 -10.46 20.31
N LYS A 57 -16.30 -11.28 19.27
CA LYS A 57 -15.52 -10.98 18.07
C LYS A 57 -16.45 -10.73 16.90
N ILE A 58 -16.18 -9.69 16.13
CA ILE A 58 -16.86 -9.44 14.87
C ILE A 58 -15.97 -10.00 13.77
N LYS A 59 -16.36 -11.14 13.20
CA LYS A 59 -15.66 -11.74 12.06
C LYS A 59 -16.21 -11.14 10.77
N LEU A 60 -15.33 -10.50 10.01
CA LEU A 60 -15.66 -9.90 8.72
C LEU A 60 -15.74 -11.00 7.66
N GLY A 61 -16.81 -10.96 6.87
CA GLY A 61 -17.09 -11.92 5.80
C GLY A 61 -16.92 -11.30 4.43
N LYS A 62 -17.85 -11.60 3.51
CA LYS A 62 -17.77 -11.12 2.12
C LYS A 62 -18.29 -9.70 1.97
N ILE A 63 -17.61 -8.93 1.11
CA ILE A 63 -18.07 -7.63 0.65
C ILE A 63 -18.99 -7.80 -0.57
N LYS A 64 -20.07 -7.01 -0.63
CA LYS A 64 -20.99 -6.96 -1.75
C LYS A 64 -21.27 -5.50 -2.11
N LEU A 65 -20.95 -5.14 -3.34
CA LEU A 65 -21.37 -3.87 -3.91
C LEU A 65 -22.79 -4.03 -4.46
N GLN A 66 -23.67 -3.08 -4.14
CA GLN A 66 -25.02 -3.07 -4.72
C GLN A 66 -25.03 -2.27 -6.03
N GLN A 67 -26.21 -2.00 -6.58
CA GLN A 67 -26.33 -1.06 -7.70
C GLN A 67 -26.29 0.39 -7.20
N PRO A 68 -25.72 1.32 -7.99
CA PRO A 68 -25.73 2.74 -7.67
C PRO A 68 -27.12 3.25 -7.32
N ARG A 69 -27.22 3.99 -6.22
CA ARG A 69 -28.50 4.48 -5.70
C ARG A 69 -28.31 5.78 -4.95
N ILE A 70 -29.39 6.51 -4.76
CA ILE A 70 -29.48 7.66 -3.85
C ILE A 70 -30.60 7.45 -2.85
N MET A 71 -30.49 8.13 -1.72
CA MET A 71 -31.55 8.25 -0.75
C MET A 71 -32.18 9.63 -0.91
N GLU A 72 -33.46 9.66 -1.26
CA GLU A 72 -34.22 10.90 -1.41
C GLU A 72 -34.58 11.47 -0.02
N LEU A 73 -35.06 12.72 0.02
CA LEU A 73 -35.39 13.42 1.28
C LEU A 73 -36.45 12.71 2.12
N ASP A 74 -37.32 11.93 1.48
CA ASP A 74 -38.35 11.12 2.13
C ASP A 74 -37.85 9.76 2.63
N GLY A 75 -36.55 9.46 2.44
CA GLY A 75 -35.92 8.19 2.79
C GLY A 75 -36.13 7.09 1.75
N SER A 76 -36.80 7.37 0.63
CA SER A 76 -36.93 6.41 -0.46
C SER A 76 -35.60 6.21 -1.20
N ILE A 77 -35.40 5.02 -1.75
CA ILE A 77 -34.18 4.63 -2.44
C ILE A 77 -34.47 4.52 -3.94
N THR A 78 -33.73 5.28 -4.74
CA THR A 78 -33.86 5.29 -6.21
C THR A 78 -32.53 4.97 -6.88
N HIS A 79 -32.58 4.23 -7.98
CA HIS A 79 -31.41 3.97 -8.82
C HIS A 79 -31.20 5.14 -9.76
N VAL A 80 -29.94 5.54 -9.93
CA VAL A 80 -29.58 6.77 -10.65
C VAL A 80 -28.65 6.43 -11.80
N ALA A 81 -28.82 7.10 -12.94
CA ALA A 81 -27.88 7.05 -14.05
C ALA A 81 -26.82 8.16 -13.92
N PRO A 82 -25.62 8.01 -14.51
CA PRO A 82 -24.59 9.06 -14.42
C PRO A 82 -25.08 10.43 -14.90
N MET A 83 -25.84 10.49 -16.00
CA MET A 83 -26.46 11.75 -16.49
C MET A 83 -27.35 12.42 -15.45
N GLU A 84 -28.19 11.66 -14.76
CA GLU A 84 -29.03 12.20 -13.70
C GLU A 84 -28.19 12.73 -12.52
N ALA A 85 -27.14 12.01 -12.14
CA ALA A 85 -26.23 12.46 -11.09
C ALA A 85 -25.53 13.78 -11.46
N ARG A 86 -25.13 13.95 -12.72
CA ARG A 86 -24.57 15.21 -13.25
C ARG A 86 -25.56 16.36 -13.08
N LEU A 87 -26.79 16.19 -13.57
CA LEU A 87 -27.81 17.25 -13.60
C LEU A 87 -28.31 17.66 -12.20
N ARG A 88 -28.38 16.71 -11.27
CA ARG A 88 -28.90 16.95 -9.91
C ARG A 88 -27.81 17.32 -8.88
N ASN A 89 -26.55 17.52 -9.31
CA ASN A 89 -25.41 17.75 -8.42
C ASN A 89 -25.19 16.63 -7.39
N LEU A 90 -25.43 15.38 -7.78
CA LEU A 90 -25.31 14.21 -6.91
C LEU A 90 -23.96 13.49 -7.13
N THR A 91 -23.62 12.64 -6.17
CA THR A 91 -22.49 11.72 -6.31
C THR A 91 -22.99 10.37 -6.79
N TYR A 92 -22.46 9.90 -7.92
CA TYR A 92 -22.79 8.58 -8.47
C TYR A 92 -22.02 7.51 -7.70
N ALA A 93 -22.66 6.92 -6.69
CA ALA A 93 -22.05 5.95 -5.81
C ALA A 93 -22.95 4.74 -5.58
N SER A 94 -22.32 3.64 -5.19
CA SER A 94 -22.97 2.39 -4.85
C SER A 94 -22.73 2.02 -3.38
N PRO A 95 -23.74 1.52 -2.66
CA PRO A 95 -23.58 1.09 -1.29
C PRO A 95 -22.77 -0.20 -1.20
N VAL A 96 -21.83 -0.17 -0.27
CA VAL A 96 -20.97 -1.28 0.09
C VAL A 96 -21.57 -1.99 1.29
N MET A 97 -21.94 -3.25 1.11
CA MET A 97 -22.48 -4.11 2.15
C MET A 97 -21.42 -5.11 2.59
N LEU A 98 -21.14 -5.17 3.89
CA LEU A 98 -20.21 -6.12 4.48
C LEU A 98 -20.97 -7.15 5.31
N GLU A 99 -20.70 -8.43 5.07
CA GLU A 99 -21.15 -9.50 5.95
C GLU A 99 -20.38 -9.45 7.27
N CYS A 100 -21.10 -9.24 8.37
CA CYS A 100 -20.52 -9.26 9.72
C CYS A 100 -21.11 -10.43 10.49
N ASN A 101 -20.25 -11.27 11.04
CA ASN A 101 -20.62 -12.40 11.89
C ASN A 101 -20.25 -12.10 13.33
N ILE A 102 -21.21 -12.10 14.24
CA ILE A 102 -20.97 -11.92 15.67
C ILE A 102 -20.61 -13.29 16.25
N VAL A 103 -19.40 -13.42 16.79
CA VAL A 103 -18.86 -14.65 17.37
C VAL A 103 -18.68 -14.48 18.87
N GLU A 104 -19.34 -15.33 19.65
CA GLU A 104 -19.23 -15.42 21.10
C GLU A 104 -18.89 -16.88 21.45
N ASP A 105 -17.89 -17.11 22.31
CA ASP A 105 -17.43 -18.45 22.70
C ASP A 105 -17.20 -19.42 21.51
N GLY A 106 -16.70 -18.90 20.40
CA GLY A 106 -16.42 -19.68 19.18
C GLY A 106 -17.67 -20.08 18.38
N LYS A 107 -18.86 -19.61 18.74
CA LYS A 107 -20.11 -19.83 18.01
C LYS A 107 -20.56 -18.55 17.31
N ILE A 108 -21.01 -18.69 16.06
CA ILE A 108 -21.64 -17.58 15.32
C ILE A 108 -23.08 -17.44 15.83
N LEU A 109 -23.38 -16.31 16.46
CA LEU A 109 -24.71 -15.99 16.97
C LEU A 109 -25.61 -15.39 15.88
N GLU A 110 -25.06 -14.44 15.13
CA GLU A 110 -25.77 -13.68 14.11
C GLU A 110 -24.84 -13.43 12.92
N SER A 111 -25.40 -13.50 11.72
CA SER A 111 -24.75 -13.08 10.47
C SER A 111 -25.66 -12.13 9.74
N ARG A 112 -25.16 -10.94 9.40
CA ARG A 112 -25.93 -9.93 8.67
C ARG A 112 -25.06 -9.10 7.75
N PHE A 113 -25.65 -8.64 6.65
CA PHE A 113 -25.04 -7.63 5.79
C PHE A 113 -25.31 -6.25 6.35
N ILE A 114 -24.25 -5.50 6.69
CA ILE A 114 -24.31 -4.14 7.19
C ILE A 114 -23.81 -3.20 6.11
N HIS A 115 -24.50 -2.07 5.91
CA HIS A 115 -24.01 -0.99 5.07
C HIS A 115 -22.84 -0.29 5.77
N ILE A 116 -21.66 -0.32 5.16
CA ILE A 116 -20.44 0.28 5.74
C ILE A 116 -20.09 1.63 5.13
N GLY A 117 -20.73 1.99 4.02
CA GLY A 117 -20.51 3.24 3.31
C GLY A 117 -20.82 3.12 1.83
N ASP A 118 -20.61 4.22 1.10
CA ASP A 118 -20.86 4.29 -0.34
C ASP A 118 -19.54 4.46 -1.10
N MET A 119 -19.38 3.71 -2.18
CA MET A 119 -18.23 3.74 -3.05
C MET A 119 -18.60 4.45 -4.36
N PRO A 120 -17.92 5.55 -4.74
CA PRO A 120 -18.09 6.15 -6.05
C PRO A 120 -17.87 5.13 -7.17
N VAL A 121 -18.78 5.12 -8.14
CA VAL A 121 -18.73 4.18 -9.26
C VAL A 121 -18.13 4.86 -10.48
N MET A 122 -17.10 4.26 -11.06
CA MET A 122 -16.47 4.77 -12.27
C MET A 122 -17.39 4.54 -13.47
N VAL A 123 -17.63 5.58 -14.27
CA VAL A 123 -18.50 5.52 -15.46
C VAL A 123 -17.94 4.48 -16.45
N LYS A 124 -18.82 3.61 -16.95
CA LYS A 124 -18.51 2.44 -17.83
C LYS A 124 -17.66 1.32 -17.20
N SER A 125 -17.40 1.34 -15.89
CA SER A 125 -16.83 0.18 -15.17
C SER A 125 -17.83 -0.98 -15.03
N ASN A 126 -17.37 -2.17 -14.62
CA ASN A 126 -18.23 -3.35 -14.41
C ASN A 126 -19.36 -3.11 -13.40
N ALA A 127 -19.14 -2.22 -12.43
CA ALA A 127 -20.10 -1.82 -11.41
C ALA A 127 -21.12 -0.76 -11.90
N CYS A 128 -20.85 -0.12 -13.02
CA CYS A 128 -21.71 0.93 -13.58
C CYS A 128 -22.90 0.31 -14.32
N ILE A 129 -24.08 0.94 -14.20
CA ILE A 129 -25.28 0.50 -14.91
C ILE A 129 -25.16 0.58 -16.44
N LEU A 130 -24.24 1.43 -16.94
CA LEU A 130 -23.99 1.63 -18.37
C LEU A 130 -23.14 0.52 -18.98
N HIS A 131 -22.55 -0.35 -18.16
CA HIS A 131 -21.69 -1.43 -18.63
C HIS A 131 -22.44 -2.37 -19.56
N ASN A 132 -21.88 -2.63 -20.75
CA ASN A 132 -22.45 -3.49 -21.79
C ASN A 132 -23.88 -3.12 -22.24
N LEU A 133 -24.34 -1.88 -22.01
CA LEU A 133 -25.59 -1.43 -22.61
C LEU A 133 -25.40 -1.17 -24.11
N PRO A 134 -26.38 -1.56 -24.95
CA PRO A 134 -26.32 -1.29 -26.38
C PRO A 134 -26.49 0.22 -26.64
N GLU A 135 -25.91 0.71 -27.74
CA GLU A 135 -25.91 2.15 -28.08
C GLU A 135 -27.30 2.82 -28.02
N PRO A 136 -28.40 2.22 -28.52
CA PRO A 136 -29.72 2.84 -28.44
C PRO A 136 -30.17 3.10 -27.00
N LYS A 137 -29.83 2.19 -26.08
CA LYS A 137 -30.21 2.32 -24.66
C LYS A 137 -29.36 3.36 -23.93
N LEU A 138 -28.11 3.54 -24.35
CA LEU A 138 -27.28 4.65 -23.84
C LEU A 138 -27.90 6.01 -24.23
N ILE A 139 -28.34 6.13 -25.47
CA ILE A 139 -29.01 7.36 -25.97
C ILE A 139 -30.33 7.60 -25.22
N GLU A 140 -31.13 6.56 -24.96
CA GLU A 140 -32.34 6.66 -24.14
C GLU A 140 -32.07 7.16 -22.71
N LEU A 141 -30.93 6.78 -22.14
CA LEU A 141 -30.47 7.25 -20.82
C LEU A 141 -29.79 8.64 -20.88
N GLY A 142 -29.72 9.26 -22.06
CA GLY A 142 -29.11 10.56 -22.28
C GLY A 142 -27.58 10.53 -22.35
N GLU A 143 -26.95 9.36 -22.45
CA GLU A 143 -25.50 9.21 -22.54
C GLU A 143 -25.02 9.16 -24.00
N ASP A 144 -23.81 9.65 -24.27
CA ASP A 144 -23.16 9.49 -25.58
C ASP A 144 -22.51 8.09 -25.68
N PRO A 145 -22.87 7.26 -26.67
CA PRO A 145 -22.20 5.98 -26.92
C PRO A 145 -20.67 6.10 -27.06
N LYS A 146 -20.18 7.23 -27.58
CA LYS A 146 -18.74 7.47 -27.84
C LYS A 146 -17.97 7.94 -26.61
N ASP A 147 -18.61 8.19 -25.48
CA ASP A 147 -17.93 8.54 -24.23
C ASP A 147 -16.96 7.40 -23.83
N PRO A 148 -15.66 7.63 -23.63
CA PRO A 148 -14.75 6.57 -23.21
C PRO A 148 -15.00 6.06 -21.77
N GLY A 149 -15.65 6.85 -20.91
CA GLY A 149 -15.77 6.55 -19.48
C GLY A 149 -14.42 6.68 -18.74
N GLY A 150 -14.30 6.04 -17.57
CA GLY A 150 -13.06 6.05 -16.79
C GLY A 150 -12.90 7.21 -15.80
N TYR A 151 -13.98 7.92 -15.50
CA TYR A 151 -14.04 9.02 -14.54
C TYR A 151 -15.21 8.81 -13.56
N PHE A 152 -15.29 9.65 -12.53
CA PHE A 152 -16.31 9.63 -11.49
C PHE A 152 -17.21 10.86 -11.60
N VAL A 153 -18.47 10.75 -11.19
CA VAL A 153 -19.37 11.89 -11.02
C VAL A 153 -19.51 12.15 -9.52
N ILE A 154 -18.92 13.24 -9.04
CA ILE A 154 -18.92 13.63 -7.62
C ILE A 154 -19.56 15.01 -7.50
N ASN A 155 -20.67 15.10 -6.76
CA ASN A 155 -21.46 16.33 -6.60
C ASN A 155 -21.78 17.01 -7.94
N GLY A 156 -22.21 16.22 -8.93
CA GLY A 156 -22.50 16.67 -10.31
C GLY A 156 -21.28 16.91 -11.20
N SER A 157 -20.09 17.04 -10.62
CA SER A 157 -18.86 17.33 -11.36
C SER A 157 -18.15 16.05 -11.77
N GLU A 158 -17.66 16.01 -13.00
CA GLU A 158 -16.82 14.91 -13.48
C GLU A 158 -15.40 15.05 -12.94
N ARG A 159 -14.88 13.96 -12.37
CA ARG A 159 -13.54 13.91 -11.76
C ARG A 159 -12.79 12.70 -12.27
N VAL A 160 -11.61 12.93 -12.81
CA VAL A 160 -10.70 11.89 -13.25
C VAL A 160 -9.53 11.78 -12.28
N ILE A 161 -9.10 10.54 -11.99
CA ILE A 161 -7.87 10.30 -11.23
C ILE A 161 -6.71 10.34 -12.22
N VAL A 162 -5.81 11.30 -12.06
CA VAL A 162 -4.59 11.37 -12.87
C VAL A 162 -3.62 10.31 -12.34
N GLY A 163 -3.11 9.47 -13.24
CA GLY A 163 -2.06 8.51 -12.90
C GLY A 163 -0.83 9.23 -12.37
N LEU A 164 -0.37 8.83 -11.19
CA LEU A 164 0.88 9.31 -10.61
C LEU A 164 1.97 8.29 -10.90
N GLU A 165 3.14 8.79 -11.29
CA GLU A 165 4.34 7.99 -11.37
C GLU A 165 5.05 8.05 -10.01
N ASP A 166 5.29 6.88 -9.43
CA ASP A 166 6.07 6.74 -8.19
C ASP A 166 7.19 5.74 -8.43
N LEU A 167 8.25 5.85 -7.63
CA LEU A 167 9.36 4.90 -7.70
C LEU A 167 8.86 3.51 -7.30
N SER A 168 9.44 2.48 -7.94
CA SER A 168 9.13 1.10 -7.59
C SER A 168 9.40 0.84 -6.11
N TYR A 169 8.36 0.43 -5.38
CA TYR A 169 8.49 -0.03 -4.00
C TYR A 169 9.22 -1.36 -3.93
N ASN A 170 9.69 -1.71 -2.73
CA ASN A 170 10.31 -2.99 -2.39
C ASN A 170 11.50 -3.34 -3.30
N LYS A 171 12.22 -2.31 -3.77
CA LYS A 171 13.46 -2.41 -4.54
C LYS A 171 14.55 -1.58 -3.89
N ILE A 172 15.78 -2.05 -4.04
CA ILE A 172 16.98 -1.32 -3.63
C ILE A 172 17.34 -0.35 -4.75
N ILE A 173 17.37 0.94 -4.42
CA ILE A 173 17.80 2.00 -5.32
C ILE A 173 19.08 2.59 -4.76
N VAL A 174 20.17 2.52 -5.52
CA VAL A 174 21.47 3.06 -5.15
C VAL A 174 21.69 4.39 -5.88
N ASP A 175 22.18 5.37 -5.15
CA ASP A 175 22.38 6.74 -5.61
C ASP A 175 23.72 7.28 -5.07
N ALA A 176 24.29 8.24 -5.79
CA ALA A 176 25.53 8.90 -5.41
C ALA A 176 25.31 10.42 -5.46
N GLU A 177 25.32 11.07 -4.30
CA GLU A 177 25.06 12.50 -4.18
C GLU A 177 26.36 13.20 -3.75
N GLU A 178 26.75 14.27 -4.44
CA GLU A 178 27.88 15.10 -4.03
C GLU A 178 27.40 16.14 -3.00
N THR A 179 27.92 16.06 -1.77
CA THR A 179 27.58 17.00 -0.69
C THR A 179 28.88 17.57 -0.12
N SER A 180 29.03 18.90 -0.18
CA SER A 180 30.20 19.61 0.36
C SER A 180 31.55 19.10 -0.16
N GLY A 181 31.62 18.71 -1.44
CA GLY A 181 32.84 18.24 -2.09
C GLY A 181 33.24 16.79 -1.79
N ALA A 182 32.38 16.04 -1.08
CA ALA A 182 32.53 14.60 -0.87
C ALA A 182 31.39 13.85 -1.57
N LEU A 183 31.74 12.76 -2.28
CA LEU A 183 30.78 11.86 -2.88
C LEU A 183 30.20 10.94 -1.80
N LEU A 184 28.88 11.00 -1.61
CA LEU A 184 28.16 10.22 -0.61
C LEU A 184 27.31 9.17 -1.30
N TYR A 185 27.61 7.89 -1.06
CA TYR A 185 26.82 6.78 -1.57
C TYR A 185 25.64 6.48 -0.64
N LYS A 186 24.44 6.38 -1.21
CA LYS A 186 23.21 6.08 -0.50
C LYS A 186 22.49 4.91 -1.16
N ALA A 187 21.92 4.02 -0.35
CA ALA A 187 20.97 3.02 -0.82
C ALA A 187 19.62 3.26 -0.13
N LYS A 188 18.54 3.37 -0.90
CA LYS A 188 17.19 3.67 -0.41
C LYS A 188 16.27 2.50 -0.77
N VAL A 189 15.43 2.08 0.18
CA VAL A 189 14.36 1.10 -0.02
C VAL A 189 13.06 1.71 0.47
N TYR A 190 12.11 1.89 -0.43
CA TYR A 190 10.73 2.24 -0.08
C TYR A 190 9.94 0.96 0.15
N SER A 191 9.87 0.53 1.40
CA SER A 191 9.12 -0.64 1.82
C SER A 191 7.64 -0.30 1.94
N SER A 192 6.80 -0.89 1.10
CA SER A 192 5.35 -0.67 1.11
C SER A 192 4.60 -1.97 1.38
N ILE A 193 3.67 -1.90 2.32
CA ILE A 193 2.56 -2.86 2.52
C ILE A 193 1.24 -2.14 2.28
N VAL A 194 0.12 -2.85 2.39
CA VAL A 194 -1.21 -2.24 2.29
C VAL A 194 -1.36 -1.20 3.42
N GLY A 195 -1.65 0.05 3.05
CA GLY A 195 -1.90 1.14 4.00
C GLY A 195 -0.69 1.72 4.74
N TYR A 196 0.52 1.16 4.61
CA TYR A 196 1.70 1.65 5.32
C TYR A 196 2.97 1.62 4.46
N ARG A 197 3.77 2.69 4.56
CA ARG A 197 5.03 2.86 3.83
C ARG A 197 6.13 3.30 4.79
N ALA A 198 7.27 2.62 4.71
CA ALA A 198 8.48 2.94 5.44
C ALA A 198 9.66 3.12 4.47
N LYS A 199 10.48 4.13 4.72
CA LYS A 199 11.71 4.38 3.95
C LYS A 199 12.91 3.96 4.79
N LEU A 200 13.61 2.91 4.38
CA LEU A 200 14.95 2.59 4.89
C LEU A 200 15.99 3.25 3.99
N GLU A 201 16.97 3.91 4.60
CA GLU A 201 18.09 4.52 3.88
C GLU A 201 19.40 4.11 4.53
N LEU A 202 20.29 3.49 3.77
CA LEU A 202 21.67 3.21 4.16
C LEU A 202 22.58 4.30 3.56
N ILE A 203 23.45 4.85 4.39
CA ILE A 203 24.36 5.93 4.01
C ILE A 203 25.78 5.48 4.33
N MET A 204 26.62 5.45 3.29
CA MET A 204 28.06 5.28 3.46
C MET A 204 28.69 6.65 3.70
N ARG A 205 29.29 6.81 4.88
CA ARG A 205 29.98 8.05 5.27
C ARG A 205 31.37 8.09 4.63
N PRO A 206 32.03 9.27 4.58
CA PRO A 206 33.38 9.40 4.01
C PRO A 206 34.46 8.59 4.74
N ASP A 207 34.20 8.14 5.97
CA ASP A 207 35.06 7.25 6.75
C ASP A 207 34.88 5.76 6.38
N GLY A 208 34.08 5.44 5.35
CA GLY A 208 33.75 4.07 4.94
C GLY A 208 32.67 3.40 5.79
N SER A 209 32.28 4.01 6.93
CA SER A 209 31.28 3.42 7.81
C SER A 209 29.86 3.55 7.25
N ILE A 210 29.06 2.50 7.39
CA ILE A 210 27.68 2.46 6.92
C ILE A 210 26.73 2.65 8.10
N VAL A 211 25.77 3.56 7.94
CA VAL A 211 24.71 3.81 8.92
C VAL A 211 23.35 3.66 8.27
N ALA A 212 22.39 3.16 9.04
CA ALA A 212 20.99 2.98 8.68
C ALA A 212 20.13 4.08 9.29
N LYS A 213 19.30 4.70 8.46
CA LYS A 213 18.28 5.66 8.84
C LYS A 213 16.92 5.00 8.70
N ILE A 214 16.27 4.78 9.85
CA ILE A 214 14.97 4.10 9.97
C ILE A 214 13.90 5.15 10.31
N PRO A 215 12.69 5.08 9.74
CA PRO A 215 11.60 5.98 10.10
C PRO A 215 11.29 5.89 11.60
N GLY A 216 11.13 7.05 12.25
CA GLY A 216 10.86 7.12 13.69
C GLY A 216 12.11 7.08 14.58
N SER A 217 13.29 6.74 14.05
CA SER A 217 14.54 6.87 14.81
C SER A 217 15.07 8.31 14.69
N PRO A 218 15.37 9.00 15.81
CA PRO A 218 15.94 10.34 15.78
C PRO A 218 17.42 10.35 15.36
N VAL A 219 18.06 9.19 15.35
CA VAL A 219 19.49 9.02 15.11
C VAL A 219 19.75 7.95 14.06
N ASP A 220 20.88 8.07 13.37
CA ASP A 220 21.39 7.01 12.51
C ASP A 220 21.94 5.86 13.36
N ILE A 221 21.64 4.62 12.95
CA ILE A 221 22.06 3.41 13.64
C ILE A 221 23.19 2.76 12.83
N PRO A 222 24.36 2.42 13.42
CA PRO A 222 25.42 1.70 12.69
C PRO A 222 24.91 0.36 12.11
N LEU A 223 25.33 0.03 10.89
CA LEU A 223 24.85 -1.16 10.18
C LEU A 223 25.04 -2.45 10.99
N ILE A 224 26.25 -2.67 11.51
CA ILE A 224 26.58 -3.89 12.28
C ILE A 224 25.75 -3.97 13.56
N THR A 225 25.50 -2.84 14.25
CA THR A 225 24.61 -2.80 15.42
C THR A 225 23.19 -3.17 15.05
N LEU A 226 22.67 -2.69 13.91
CA LEU A 226 21.34 -3.05 13.43
C LEU A 226 21.26 -4.55 13.12
N VAL A 227 22.25 -5.11 12.42
CA VAL A 227 22.27 -6.54 12.07
C VAL A 227 22.38 -7.44 13.32
N ARG A 228 23.18 -7.04 14.31
CA ARG A 228 23.23 -7.72 15.61
C ARG A 228 21.90 -7.66 16.34
N ALA A 229 21.19 -6.54 16.32
CA ALA A 229 19.84 -6.43 16.90
C ALA A 229 18.81 -7.37 16.23
N LEU A 230 19.01 -7.74 14.96
CA LEU A 230 18.17 -8.70 14.23
C LEU A 230 18.53 -10.18 14.53
N GLY A 231 19.61 -10.44 15.26
CA GLY A 231 19.97 -11.78 15.76
C GLY A 231 21.23 -12.40 15.16
N LEU A 232 21.96 -11.71 14.28
CA LEU A 232 23.26 -12.19 13.79
C LEU A 232 24.41 -11.59 14.63
N GLU A 233 24.98 -12.39 15.52
CA GLU A 233 26.00 -11.91 16.49
C GLU A 233 27.44 -12.09 16.01
N SER A 234 27.71 -13.15 15.23
CA SER A 234 29.06 -13.50 14.75
C SER A 234 29.49 -12.60 13.58
N ASP A 235 30.64 -11.95 13.71
CA ASP A 235 31.18 -11.06 12.66
C ASP A 235 31.39 -11.77 11.33
N LYS A 236 31.81 -13.04 11.40
CA LYS A 236 31.95 -13.90 10.22
C LYS A 236 30.60 -14.13 9.54
N ASP A 237 29.54 -14.33 10.30
CA ASP A 237 28.20 -14.59 9.75
C ASP A 237 27.62 -13.30 9.15
N ILE A 238 27.86 -12.15 9.79
CA ILE A 238 27.47 -10.83 9.26
C ILE A 238 28.20 -10.55 7.95
N ALA A 239 29.53 -10.72 7.90
CA ALA A 239 30.32 -10.48 6.69
C ALA A 239 29.89 -11.40 5.54
N ASN A 240 29.69 -12.69 5.81
CA ASN A 240 29.21 -13.65 4.82
C ASN A 240 27.77 -13.39 4.35
N ALA A 241 26.92 -12.84 5.22
CA ALA A 241 25.56 -12.45 4.86
C ALA A 241 25.52 -11.24 3.90
N VAL A 242 26.50 -10.33 4.00
CA VAL A 242 26.63 -9.19 3.07
C VAL A 242 27.18 -9.66 1.72
N SER A 243 28.29 -10.40 1.72
CA SER A 243 28.91 -10.89 0.49
C SER A 243 29.89 -12.04 0.79
N LEU A 244 30.08 -12.93 -0.19
CA LEU A 244 31.12 -13.96 -0.14
C LEU A 244 32.45 -13.50 -0.77
N ASN A 245 32.50 -12.29 -1.34
CA ASN A 245 33.70 -11.74 -1.93
C ASN A 245 34.54 -11.01 -0.86
N GLU A 246 35.77 -11.48 -0.65
CA GLU A 246 36.74 -10.92 0.31
C GLU A 246 36.93 -9.41 0.12
N THR A 247 37.02 -8.91 -1.11
CA THR A 247 37.21 -7.46 -1.35
C THR A 247 36.03 -6.61 -0.88
N ILE A 248 34.82 -7.16 -0.85
CA ILE A 248 33.64 -6.45 -0.34
C ILE A 248 33.57 -6.57 1.20
N GLN A 249 34.08 -7.67 1.76
CA GLN A 249 34.16 -7.86 3.20
C GLN A 249 35.16 -6.88 3.83
N ASP A 250 36.28 -6.62 3.16
CA ASP A 250 37.30 -5.64 3.61
C ASP A 250 36.69 -4.23 3.77
N GLU A 251 35.77 -3.82 2.89
CA GLU A 251 35.07 -2.53 2.96
C GLU A 251 34.14 -2.40 4.18
N LEU A 252 33.83 -3.50 4.89
CA LEU A 252 33.02 -3.47 6.11
C LEU A 252 33.84 -3.18 7.37
N GLU A 253 35.18 -3.25 7.32
CA GLU A 253 36.06 -3.06 8.48
C GLU A 253 35.74 -1.75 9.26
N PRO A 254 35.57 -0.57 8.61
CA PRO A 254 35.21 0.66 9.31
C PRO A 254 33.85 0.60 10.01
N SER A 255 32.93 -0.23 9.51
CA SER A 255 31.60 -0.42 10.11
C SER A 255 31.67 -1.34 11.35
N PHE A 256 32.56 -2.35 11.35
CA PHE A 256 32.81 -3.20 12.51
C PHE A 256 33.51 -2.41 13.63
N GLU A 257 34.52 -1.61 13.32
CA GLU A 257 35.19 -0.73 14.29
C GLU A 257 34.20 0.21 14.99
N LYS A 258 33.26 0.77 14.22
CA LYS A 258 32.26 1.72 14.74
C LYS A 258 31.19 1.09 15.62
N ALA A 259 30.93 -0.20 15.43
CA ALA A 259 30.04 -0.96 16.32
C ALA A 259 30.72 -1.29 17.66
N GLY A 260 32.06 -1.36 17.68
CA GLY A 260 32.85 -1.51 18.89
C GLY A 260 32.44 -2.73 19.72
N GLU A 261 32.16 -2.50 21.00
CA GLU A 261 31.92 -3.54 22.01
C GLU A 261 30.50 -4.16 21.99
N ILE A 262 29.64 -3.80 21.04
CA ILE A 262 28.25 -4.26 21.02
C ILE A 262 28.16 -5.67 20.44
N ILE A 263 28.53 -6.71 21.17
CA ILE A 263 28.64 -8.07 20.59
C ILE A 263 27.30 -8.79 20.51
N THR A 264 26.47 -8.69 21.56
CA THR A 264 25.23 -9.47 21.66
C THR A 264 24.02 -8.74 21.07
N SER A 265 23.02 -9.50 20.66
CA SER A 265 21.74 -8.98 20.17
C SER A 265 21.06 -8.10 21.22
N ARG A 266 21.16 -8.50 22.50
CA ARG A 266 20.61 -7.76 23.63
C ARG A 266 21.29 -6.40 23.82
N ASP A 267 22.62 -6.36 23.73
CA ASP A 267 23.37 -5.10 23.86
C ASP A 267 23.05 -4.15 22.69
N ALA A 268 22.85 -4.70 21.50
CA ALA A 268 22.44 -3.92 20.33
C ALA A 268 21.04 -3.30 20.50
N ILE A 269 20.07 -4.07 21.01
CA ILE A 269 18.72 -3.56 21.31
C ILE A 269 18.79 -2.47 22.39
N ILE A 270 19.57 -2.67 23.46
CA ILE A 270 19.76 -1.68 24.52
C ILE A 270 20.41 -0.39 23.98
N TYR A 271 21.37 -0.53 23.07
CA TYR A 271 22.00 0.62 22.42
C TYR A 271 20.99 1.43 21.60
N ILE A 272 20.16 0.75 20.82
CA ILE A 272 19.12 1.37 20.00
C ILE A 272 18.04 2.02 20.90
N SER A 273 17.60 1.32 21.95
CA SER A 273 16.52 1.75 22.83
C SER A 273 16.82 3.03 23.60
N LYS A 274 18.05 3.16 24.14
CA LYS A 274 18.52 4.36 24.84
C LYS A 274 18.49 5.62 23.98
N ARG A 275 18.65 5.47 22.66
CA ARG A 275 18.67 6.59 21.71
C ARG A 275 17.29 6.95 21.17
N ILE A 276 16.36 6.00 21.12
CA ILE A 276 14.98 6.25 20.66
C ILE A 276 14.15 6.95 21.75
N ALA A 277 14.27 6.51 23.01
CA ALA A 277 13.40 6.98 24.10
C ALA A 277 14.21 7.40 25.35
N PRO A 278 15.03 8.46 25.25
CA PRO A 278 15.83 8.91 26.39
C PRO A 278 14.92 9.31 27.56
N GLY A 279 15.23 8.84 28.77
CA GLY A 279 14.53 9.22 30.01
C GLY A 279 13.31 8.36 30.38
N MET A 280 12.93 7.38 29.56
CA MET A 280 11.94 6.36 29.96
C MET A 280 12.59 5.23 30.77
N LEU A 281 11.79 4.44 31.50
CA LEU A 281 12.25 3.19 32.11
C LEU A 281 12.75 2.21 31.04
N GLU A 282 13.79 1.45 31.37
CA GLU A 282 14.50 0.56 30.43
C GLU A 282 13.55 -0.41 29.70
N GLU A 283 12.59 -1.01 30.41
CA GLU A 283 11.59 -1.92 29.82
C GLU A 283 10.76 -1.25 28.73
N PHE A 284 10.36 0.01 28.93
CA PHE A 284 9.62 0.77 27.92
C PHE A 284 10.49 1.20 26.75
N GLN A 285 11.77 1.50 27.00
CA GLN A 285 12.73 1.80 25.93
C GLN A 285 12.89 0.59 25.00
N ILE A 286 13.09 -0.60 25.58
CA ILE A 286 13.29 -1.85 24.82
C ILE A 286 12.06 -2.15 23.97
N LYS A 287 10.86 -2.17 24.57
CA LYS A 287 9.61 -2.41 23.82
C LYS A 287 9.42 -1.43 22.65
N ARG A 288 9.76 -0.15 22.86
CA ARG A 288 9.66 0.86 21.82
C ARG A 288 10.68 0.66 20.71
N ALA A 289 11.88 0.19 21.02
CA ALA A 289 12.90 -0.17 20.03
C ALA A 289 12.46 -1.37 19.20
N GLU A 290 11.94 -2.43 19.83
CA GLU A 290 11.39 -3.61 19.16
C GLU A 290 10.25 -3.20 18.21
N THR A 291 9.26 -2.45 18.71
CA THR A 291 8.16 -1.95 17.88
C THR A 291 8.65 -1.10 16.70
N LEU A 292 9.69 -0.27 16.91
CA LEU A 292 10.27 0.53 15.83
C LEU A 292 10.96 -0.34 14.79
N LEU A 293 11.66 -1.40 15.19
CA LEU A 293 12.29 -2.32 14.25
C LEU A 293 11.23 -3.10 13.46
N ASP A 294 10.19 -3.63 14.12
CA ASP A 294 9.13 -4.39 13.46
C ASP A 294 8.33 -3.56 12.44
N TRP A 295 8.06 -2.29 12.74
CA TRP A 295 7.28 -1.42 11.85
C TRP A 295 8.15 -0.59 10.90
N GLY A 296 9.34 -0.18 11.34
CA GLY A 296 10.22 0.72 10.61
C GLY A 296 11.17 -0.01 9.66
N LEU A 297 11.54 -1.26 9.95
CA LEU A 297 12.51 -2.01 9.16
C LEU A 297 11.82 -2.97 8.19
N LEU A 298 11.74 -2.55 6.92
CA LEU A 298 11.28 -3.39 5.81
C LEU A 298 9.96 -4.14 6.09
N PRO A 299 8.87 -3.46 6.50
CA PRO A 299 7.59 -4.09 6.85
C PRO A 299 6.97 -4.98 5.75
N HIS A 300 7.43 -4.87 4.50
CA HIS A 300 7.02 -5.75 3.40
C HIS A 300 7.54 -7.20 3.52
N LEU A 301 8.54 -7.45 4.36
CA LEU A 301 9.08 -8.79 4.60
C LEU A 301 8.34 -9.54 5.70
N GLY A 302 7.59 -8.83 6.54
CA GLY A 302 6.83 -9.42 7.64
C GLY A 302 6.82 -8.50 8.86
N LYS A 303 5.93 -8.84 9.80
CA LYS A 303 5.88 -8.31 11.15
C LYS A 303 5.82 -9.51 12.08
N ASN A 304 6.57 -9.47 13.18
CA ASN A 304 6.42 -10.44 14.27
C ASN A 304 5.28 -10.03 15.20
#